data_AF-A0A9E3THY2-F1
#
_entry.id   AF-A0A9E3THY2-F1
#
_cell.length_a   1.000
_cell.length_b   1.000
_cell.length_c   1.000
_cell.angle_alpha   90.00
_cell.angle_beta   90.00
_cell.angle_gamma   90.00
#
_symmetry.space_group_name_H-M   'P 1'
#
loop_
_entity.id
_entity.type
_entity.pdbx_description
1 polymer ?
#
loop_
_entity_poly.entity_id
_entity_poly.type
_entity_poly.pdbx_seq_one_letter_code
_entity_poly.pdbx_strand_id
1 'polypeptide(L)'
;MRDQKLWTWHVAAGLVILAFLGLHMMIMHLDEIVKIGPLNPAGGHPVDWKNVVARGKMGFFAVTYVLLLGAALFHGLYGLRNILFELNPRPGLKTTLSVVLLIVGFGLFVLGTWAAMASFSLARTL
;
A
#
# COMPACT_ATOMS: atom_id res chain seq x y z
N MET A 1 -2.37 -5.47 27.05
CA MET A 1 -1.91 -4.16 26.54
C MET A 1 -1.33 -4.21 25.12
N ARG A 2 -0.36 -5.09 24.80
CA ARG A 2 0.24 -5.18 23.46
C ARG A 2 -0.78 -5.48 22.35
N ASP A 3 -1.70 -6.41 22.59
CA ASP A 3 -2.69 -6.79 21.57
C ASP A 3 -3.73 -5.68 21.33
N GLN A 4 -4.13 -4.95 22.38
CA GLN A 4 -4.96 -3.75 22.25
C GLN A 4 -4.25 -2.67 21.41
N LYS A 5 -2.95 -2.46 21.63
CA LYS A 5 -2.16 -1.49 20.84
C LYS A 5 -2.11 -1.89 19.36
N LEU A 6 -1.85 -3.16 19.05
CA LEU A 6 -1.83 -3.64 17.66
C LEU A 6 -3.20 -3.53 17.00
N TRP A 7 -4.28 -3.79 17.74
CA TRP A 7 -5.64 -3.60 17.27
C TRP A 7 -5.96 -2.14 16.95
N THR A 8 -5.59 -1.19 17.83
CA THR A 8 -5.76 0.25 17.55
C THR A 8 -5.01 0.68 16.29
N TRP A 9 -3.78 0.21 16.11
CA TRP A 9 -3.03 0.46 14.86
C TRP A 9 -3.69 -0.17 13.64
N HIS A 10 -4.34 -1.33 13.79
CA HIS A 10 -5.00 -2.01 12.67
C HIS A 10 -6.20 -1.21 12.17
N VAL A 11 -6.98 -0.66 13.10
CA VAL A 11 -8.09 0.26 12.78
C VAL A 11 -7.57 1.55 12.15
N ALA A 12 -6.52 2.15 12.72
CA ALA A 12 -5.91 3.36 12.18
C ALA A 12 -5.37 3.15 10.75
N ALA A 13 -4.70 2.01 10.49
CA ALA A 13 -4.26 1.64 9.15
C ALA A 13 -5.44 1.48 8.18
N GLY A 14 -6.58 0.95 8.64
CA GLY A 14 -7.82 0.88 7.86
C GLY A 14 -8.32 2.25 7.42
N LEU A 15 -8.24 3.28 8.27
CA LEU A 15 -8.59 4.66 7.92
C LEU A 15 -7.63 5.25 6.87
N VAL A 16 -6.34 4.99 7.01
CA VAL A 16 -5.31 5.40 6.03
C VAL A 16 -5.57 4.73 4.67
N ILE A 17 -5.89 3.44 4.68
CA ILE A 17 -6.26 2.69 3.46
C ILE A 17 -7.51 3.28 2.84
N LEU A 18 -8.58 3.51 3.60
CA LEU A 18 -9.83 4.08 3.08
C LEU A 18 -9.58 5.36 2.26
N ALA A 19 -8.73 6.25 2.77
CA ALA A 19 -8.40 7.49 2.08
C ALA A 19 -7.49 7.27 0.85
N PHE A 20 -6.32 6.64 1.02
CA PHE A 20 -5.33 6.55 -0.05
C PHE A 20 -5.63 5.46 -1.08
N LEU A 21 -6.19 4.32 -0.67
CA LEU A 21 -6.68 3.32 -1.61
C LEU A 21 -7.91 3.86 -2.34
N GLY A 22 -8.83 4.55 -1.65
CA GLY A 22 -9.97 5.21 -2.30
C GLY A 22 -9.52 6.16 -3.40
N LEU A 23 -8.54 7.03 -3.10
CA LEU A 23 -7.92 7.91 -4.09
C LEU A 23 -7.23 7.13 -5.22
N HIS A 24 -6.48 6.07 -4.91
CA HIS A 24 -5.85 5.21 -5.92
C HIS A 24 -6.88 4.60 -6.87
N MET A 25 -7.97 4.05 -6.32
CA MET A 25 -9.06 3.47 -7.12
C MET A 25 -9.71 4.52 -8.00
N MET A 26 -9.93 5.73 -7.49
CA MET A 26 -10.49 6.84 -8.25
C MET A 26 -9.59 7.21 -9.44
N ILE A 27 -8.28 7.31 -9.23
CA ILE A 27 -7.29 7.68 -10.26
C ILE A 27 -7.10 6.58 -11.30
N MET A 28 -7.08 5.30 -10.87
CA MET A 28 -6.76 4.18 -11.76
C MET A 28 -7.97 3.61 -12.48
N HIS A 29 -9.16 3.69 -11.87
CA HIS A 29 -10.35 2.99 -12.36
C HIS A 29 -11.54 3.91 -12.65
N LEU A 30 -11.57 5.14 -12.13
CA LEU A 30 -12.67 6.09 -12.35
C LEU A 30 -12.22 7.35 -13.10
N ASP A 31 -11.05 7.31 -13.76
CA ASP A 31 -10.47 8.48 -14.43
C ASP A 31 -11.38 9.06 -15.52
N GLU A 32 -12.06 8.20 -16.28
CA GLU A 32 -13.01 8.61 -17.33
C GLU A 32 -14.22 9.39 -16.78
N ILE A 33 -14.60 9.12 -15.53
CA ILE A 33 -15.79 9.69 -14.88
C ILE A 33 -15.42 10.94 -14.09
N VAL A 34 -14.41 10.84 -13.21
CA VAL A 34 -14.04 11.91 -12.27
C VAL A 34 -13.15 12.96 -12.94
N LYS A 35 -12.45 12.59 -14.04
CA LYS A 35 -11.54 13.46 -14.80
C LYS A 35 -10.59 14.22 -13.89
N ILE A 36 -9.74 13.49 -13.17
CA ILE A 36 -8.77 14.09 -12.24
C ILE A 36 -7.56 14.59 -13.02
N GLY A 37 -7.79 15.53 -13.95
CA GLY A 37 -6.84 15.97 -14.98
C GLY A 37 -5.41 16.25 -14.49
N PRO A 38 -5.19 16.88 -13.31
CA PRO A 38 -3.84 17.09 -12.81
C PRO A 38 -3.05 15.81 -12.47
N LEU A 39 -3.74 14.69 -12.23
CA LEU A 39 -3.13 13.41 -11.84
C LEU A 39 -2.96 12.42 -13.01
N ASN A 40 -3.70 12.62 -14.11
CA ASN A 40 -3.54 11.90 -15.39
C ASN A 40 -3.48 12.90 -16.57
N PRO A 41 -2.44 13.75 -16.64
CA PRO A 41 -2.44 14.91 -17.54
C PRO A 41 -2.27 14.57 -19.01
N ALA A 42 -1.82 13.35 -19.35
CA ALA A 42 -1.60 12.96 -20.75
C ALA A 42 -2.87 12.45 -21.44
N GLY A 43 -4.00 12.33 -20.72
CA GLY A 43 -5.20 11.66 -21.21
C GLY A 43 -4.96 10.16 -21.47
N GLY A 44 -5.92 9.47 -22.10
CA GLY A 44 -5.82 8.03 -22.34
C GLY A 44 -6.01 7.20 -21.07
N HIS A 45 -5.41 6.01 -21.02
CA HIS A 45 -5.56 5.14 -19.85
C HIS A 45 -4.60 5.57 -18.72
N PRO A 46 -5.01 5.45 -17.43
CA PRO A 46 -4.16 5.82 -16.30
C PRO A 46 -2.81 5.07 -16.26
N VAL A 47 -2.73 3.87 -16.82
CA VAL A 47 -1.51 3.05 -16.86
C VAL A 47 -0.64 3.30 -18.10
N ASP A 48 -1.06 4.20 -19.00
CA ASP A 48 -0.24 4.60 -20.13
C ASP A 48 1.07 5.22 -19.66
N TRP A 49 2.16 4.91 -20.35
CA TRP A 49 3.51 5.30 -19.95
C TRP A 49 3.64 6.80 -19.66
N LYS A 50 3.01 7.66 -20.47
CA LYS A 50 3.01 9.12 -20.27
C LYS A 50 2.39 9.52 -18.92
N ASN A 51 1.27 8.91 -18.53
CA ASN A 51 0.64 9.16 -17.24
C ASN A 51 1.44 8.56 -16.09
N VAL A 52 2.01 7.37 -16.26
CA VAL A 52 2.88 6.73 -15.26
C VAL A 52 4.12 7.59 -14.99
N VAL A 53 4.79 8.08 -16.03
CA VAL A 53 5.95 8.99 -15.88
C VAL A 53 5.53 10.33 -15.27
N ALA A 54 4.41 10.91 -15.71
CA ALA A 54 3.91 12.17 -15.15
C ALA A 54 3.66 12.05 -13.63
N ARG A 55 2.94 11.01 -13.19
CA ARG A 55 2.75 10.73 -11.76
C ARG A 55 4.05 10.39 -11.05
N GLY A 56 4.94 9.65 -11.72
CA GLY A 56 6.26 9.30 -11.23
C GLY A 56 7.13 10.52 -10.92
N LYS A 57 6.92 11.67 -11.58
CA LYS A 57 7.64 12.92 -11.26
C LYS A 57 7.12 13.63 -10.01
N MET A 58 5.94 13.25 -9.51
CA MET A 58 5.29 13.95 -8.40
C MET A 58 5.67 13.31 -7.06
N GLY A 59 6.26 14.11 -6.17
CA GLY A 59 6.59 13.65 -4.80
C GLY A 59 5.36 13.16 -4.04
N PHE A 60 4.17 13.67 -4.37
CA PHE A 60 2.89 13.21 -3.84
C PHE A 60 2.69 11.70 -4.00
N PHE A 61 2.89 11.16 -5.21
CA PHE A 61 2.70 9.72 -5.45
C PHE A 61 3.78 8.87 -4.79
N ALA A 62 5.04 9.34 -4.77
CA ALA A 62 6.11 8.65 -4.05
C ALA A 62 5.78 8.49 -2.56
N VAL A 63 5.36 9.57 -1.90
CA VAL A 63 5.00 9.54 -0.47
C VAL A 63 3.73 8.71 -0.22
N THR A 64 2.65 8.98 -0.95
CA THR A 64 1.37 8.31 -0.72
C THR A 64 1.42 6.82 -1.02
N TYR A 65 2.21 6.37 -2.01
CA TYR A 65 2.39 4.94 -2.28
C TYR A 65 3.15 4.23 -1.16
N VAL A 66 4.20 4.84 -0.59
CA VAL A 66 4.92 4.27 0.56
C VAL A 66 4.02 4.20 1.80
N LEU A 67 3.25 5.26 2.07
CA LEU A 67 2.29 5.28 3.18
C LEU A 67 1.20 4.22 3.01
N LEU A 68 0.59 4.15 1.82
CA LEU A 68 -0.44 3.16 1.51
C LEU A 68 0.12 1.75 1.59
N LEU A 69 1.34 1.50 1.07
CA LEU A 69 2.01 0.20 1.15
C LEU A 69 2.19 -0.24 2.60
N GLY A 70 2.74 0.64 3.45
CA GLY A 70 2.93 0.33 4.87
C GLY A 70 1.61 0.04 5.59
N ALA A 71 0.60 0.88 5.37
CA ALA A 71 -0.73 0.71 5.97
C ALA A 71 -1.41 -0.59 5.50
N ALA A 72 -1.42 -0.85 4.19
CA ALA A 72 -2.04 -2.04 3.60
C ALA A 72 -1.36 -3.33 4.04
N LEU A 73 -0.02 -3.37 4.05
CA LEU A 73 0.72 -4.55 4.52
C LEU A 73 0.46 -4.80 6.01
N PHE A 74 0.54 -3.78 6.85
CA PHE A 74 0.25 -3.95 8.27
C PHE A 74 -1.19 -4.39 8.52
N HIS A 75 -2.17 -3.69 7.93
CA HIS A 75 -3.58 -4.00 8.09
C HIS A 75 -3.90 -5.43 7.61
N GLY A 76 -3.50 -5.76 6.39
CA GLY A 76 -3.78 -7.05 5.76
C GLY A 76 -3.11 -8.22 6.49
N LEU A 77 -1.80 -8.11 6.81
CA LEU A 77 -1.06 -9.21 7.44
C LEU A 77 -1.44 -9.39 8.91
N TYR A 78 -1.73 -8.32 9.65
CA TYR A 78 -2.26 -8.43 11.00
C TYR A 78 -3.67 -9.04 11.02
N GLY A 79 -4.55 -8.61 10.10
CA GLY A 79 -5.88 -9.21 9.94
C GLY A 79 -5.81 -10.69 9.59
N LEU A 80 -4.99 -11.06 8.61
CA LEU A 80 -4.75 -12.45 8.23
C LEU A 80 -4.21 -13.28 9.40
N ARG A 81 -3.26 -12.75 10.18
CA ARG A 81 -2.77 -13.41 11.38
C ARG A 81 -3.90 -13.75 12.35
N ASN A 82 -4.82 -12.81 12.58
CA ASN A 82 -5.93 -13.02 13.50
C ASN A 82 -6.90 -14.10 12.97
N ILE A 83 -7.26 -14.04 11.69
CA ILE A 83 -8.08 -15.08 11.03
C ILE A 83 -7.42 -16.47 11.19
N LEU A 84 -6.12 -16.58 10.95
CA LEU A 84 -5.40 -17.85 11.11
C LEU A 84 -5.35 -18.32 12.57
N PHE A 85 -5.35 -17.40 13.54
CA PHE A 85 -5.31 -17.74 14.96
C PHE A 85 -6.67 -18.20 15.48
N GLU A 86 -7.77 -17.76 14.86
CA GLU A 86 -9.13 -18.24 15.15
C GLU A 86 -9.31 -19.73 14.82
N LEU A 87 -8.48 -20.30 13.94
CA LEU A 87 -8.42 -21.75 13.67
C LEU A 87 -7.77 -22.57 14.81
N ASN A 88 -7.46 -21.91 15.93
CA ASN A 88 -6.84 -22.49 17.13
C ASN A 88 -5.58 -23.36 16.89
N PRO A 89 -4.56 -22.87 16.14
CA PRO A 89 -3.34 -23.62 15.92
C PRO A 89 -2.51 -23.78 17.21
N ARG A 90 -1.69 -24.84 17.25
CA ARG A 90 -0.73 -25.09 18.34
C ARG A 90 0.24 -23.91 18.54
N PRO A 91 0.76 -23.67 19.77
CA PRO A 91 1.59 -22.51 20.08
C PRO A 91 2.79 -22.30 19.15
N GLY A 92 3.51 -23.38 18.80
CA GLY A 92 4.64 -23.30 17.88
C GLY A 92 4.24 -22.78 16.49
N LEU A 93 3.08 -23.20 15.97
CA LEU A 93 2.58 -22.74 14.68
C LEU A 93 2.15 -21.26 14.74
N LYS A 94 1.55 -20.81 15.85
CA LYS A 94 1.24 -19.37 16.06
C LYS A 94 2.50 -18.49 15.95
N THR A 95 3.61 -18.95 16.56
CA THR A 95 4.90 -18.26 16.48
C THR A 95 5.46 -18.26 15.06
N THR A 96 5.50 -19.43 14.41
CA THR A 96 5.98 -19.55 13.02
C THR A 96 5.20 -18.65 12.07
N LEU A 97 3.86 -18.67 12.15
CA LEU A 97 3.00 -17.81 11.33
C LEU A 97 3.31 -16.32 11.56
N SER A 98 3.47 -15.90 12.81
CA SER A 98 3.78 -14.50 13.13
C SER A 98 5.13 -14.06 12.55
N VAL A 99 6.16 -14.92 12.64
CA VAL A 99 7.50 -14.64 12.10
C VAL A 99 7.48 -14.60 10.58
N VAL A 100 6.82 -15.56 9.93
CA VAL A 100 6.71 -15.60 8.47
C VAL A 100 5.99 -14.35 7.94
N LEU A 101 4.83 -14.01 8.52
CA LEU A 101 4.07 -12.81 8.12
C LEU A 101 4.90 -11.53 8.33
N LEU A 102 5.68 -11.46 9.41
CA LEU A 102 6.57 -10.31 9.64
C LEU A 102 7.68 -10.21 8.60
N ILE A 103 8.38 -11.31 8.31
CA ILE A 103 9.47 -11.33 7.31
C ILE A 103 8.94 -10.99 5.92
N VAL A 104 7.82 -11.61 5.52
CA VAL A 104 7.17 -11.34 4.23
C VAL A 104 6.73 -9.89 4.15
N GLY A 105 6.05 -9.38 5.17
CA GLY A 105 5.61 -7.99 5.22
C GLY A 105 6.77 -7.00 5.14
N PHE A 106 7.85 -7.25 5.89
CA PHE A 106 9.04 -6.40 5.85
C PHE A 106 9.72 -6.46 4.48
N GLY A 107 9.87 -7.65 3.89
CA GLY A 107 10.46 -7.81 2.56
C GLY A 107 9.67 -7.08 1.47
N LEU A 108 8.33 -7.23 1.48
CA LEU A 108 7.45 -6.51 0.55
C LEU A 108 7.48 -4.99 0.77
N PHE A 109 7.57 -4.54 2.03
CA PHE A 109 7.67 -3.12 2.34
C PHE A 109 8.97 -2.51 1.81
N VAL A 110 10.11 -3.18 2.02
CA VAL A 110 11.43 -2.74 1.50
C VAL A 110 11.41 -2.71 -0.02
N LEU A 111 10.96 -3.80 -0.67
CA LEU A 111 10.91 -3.90 -2.12
C LEU A 111 9.99 -2.82 -2.73
N GLY A 112 8.78 -2.65 -2.19
CA GLY A 112 7.83 -1.68 -2.71
C GLY A 112 8.26 -0.23 -2.45
N THR A 113 8.88 0.05 -1.28
CA THR A 113 9.45 1.38 -0.98
C THR A 113 10.59 1.69 -1.93
N TRP A 114 11.50 0.74 -2.15
CA TRP A 114 12.57 0.89 -3.14
C TRP A 114 12.00 1.16 -4.54
N ALA A 115 11.00 0.39 -4.98
CA ALA A 115 10.38 0.56 -6.29
C ALA A 115 9.73 1.96 -6.44
N ALA A 116 9.04 2.45 -5.40
CA ALA A 116 8.45 3.80 -5.41
C ALA A 116 9.53 4.89 -5.54
N MET A 117 10.64 4.77 -4.80
CA MET A 117 11.74 5.73 -4.84
C MET A 117 12.55 5.66 -6.14
N ALA A 118 12.77 4.45 -6.65
CA ALA A 118 13.44 4.22 -7.94
C ALA A 118 12.60 4.78 -9.09
N SER A 119 11.28 4.52 -9.09
CA SER A 119 10.36 5.10 -10.07
C SER A 119 10.34 6.62 -10.01
N PHE A 120 10.34 7.21 -8.80
CA PHE A 120 10.38 8.66 -8.62
C PHE A 120 11.68 9.29 -9.13
N SER A 121 12.80 8.59 -8.96
CA SER A 121 14.12 9.04 -9.42
C SER A 121 14.22 8.92 -10.94
N LEU A 122 13.84 7.78 -11.51
CA LEU A 122 13.86 7.52 -12.95
C LEU A 122 12.92 8.45 -13.71
N ALA A 123 11.69 8.65 -13.22
CA ALA A 123 10.72 9.49 -13.92
C ALA A 123 11.20 10.93 -14.08
N ARG A 124 12.01 11.46 -13.15
CA ARG A 124 12.58 12.82 -13.24
C ARG A 124 13.74 12.94 -14.23
N THR A 125 14.27 11.84 -14.74
CA THR A 125 15.29 11.84 -15.81
C THR A 125 14.70 11.63 -17.20
N LEU A 126 13.39 11.38 -17.31
CA LEU A 126 12.62 11.21 -18.55
C LEU A 126 11.81 12.46 -18.86
#